data_AF-A0A2K9YRZ6-F1
#
_entry.id   AF-A0A2K9YRZ6-F1
#
_cell.length_a   1.000
_cell.length_b   1.000
_cell.length_c   1.000
_cell.angle_alpha   90.00
_cell.angle_beta   90.00
_cell.angle_gamma   90.00
#
_symmetry.space_group_name_H-M   'P 1'
#
loop_
_entity.id
_entity.type
_entity.pdbx_description
1 polymer ?
#
loop_
_entity_poly.entity_id
_entity_poly.type
_entity_poly.pdbx_seq_one_letter_code
_entity_poly.pdbx_strand_id
1 'polypeptide(L)'
;MGSIESVLSSSIAAVFWAAFVVAGTMWYGSAATPIELFGPTRYQWDQGFFQQEIQKRVNQSAATTSVAEAWSKIPEKLAFYDYIGNNPAKGGLFRTGAMNSGDGIAVGWLGHAVFKDQENRELYVRRMPTFFETFPVILLDKDGIVRADVPFRKAESKYSIEQVGVTVTFYGGELNGLTFTDPATVKKYARKAQLGEIFEFDRSTLQSDGVFRSSPRGWFTFGHLIFGLLFFFGHIWHGARTIFRDVFAGIDDDINDQVEFLRACYSGII
;
A
#
# COMPACT_ATOMS: atom_id res chain seq x y z
N MET A 1 -28.66 37.01 3.47
CA MET A 1 -28.59 36.19 2.23
C MET A 1 -28.60 37.04 0.96
N GLY A 2 -28.01 38.25 0.95
CA GLY A 2 -28.05 39.15 -0.21
C GLY A 2 -26.87 39.05 -1.19
N SER A 3 -25.89 38.18 -0.92
CA SER A 3 -24.69 37.99 -1.75
C SER A 3 -24.61 36.56 -2.26
N ILE A 4 -24.45 36.39 -3.57
CA ILE A 4 -24.21 35.08 -4.21
C ILE A 4 -22.90 34.44 -3.73
N GLU A 5 -21.91 35.26 -3.33
CA GLU A 5 -20.61 34.77 -2.85
C GLU A 5 -20.74 34.01 -1.51
N SER A 6 -21.80 34.31 -0.74
CA SER A 6 -22.15 33.54 0.46
C SER A 6 -22.53 32.10 0.12
N VAL A 7 -23.26 31.89 -0.99
CA VAL A 7 -23.65 30.56 -1.46
C VAL A 7 -22.44 29.84 -2.07
N LEU A 8 -21.57 30.57 -2.77
CA LEU A 8 -20.31 30.02 -3.28
C LEU A 8 -19.44 29.48 -2.14
N SER A 9 -19.18 30.30 -1.10
CA SER A 9 -18.36 29.89 0.04
C SER A 9 -18.93 28.65 0.76
N SER A 10 -20.23 28.63 1.06
CA SER A 10 -20.85 27.48 1.73
C SER A 10 -20.91 26.23 0.85
N SER A 11 -21.07 26.39 -0.47
CA SER A 11 -21.04 25.26 -1.42
C SER A 11 -19.64 24.66 -1.53
N ILE A 12 -18.59 25.49 -1.57
CA ILE A 12 -17.20 25.02 -1.54
C ILE A 12 -16.93 24.23 -0.25
N ALA A 13 -17.52 24.66 0.88
CA ALA A 13 -17.41 23.92 2.14
C ALA A 13 -17.96 22.49 2.05
N ALA A 14 -19.16 22.34 1.51
CA ALA A 14 -19.78 21.03 1.29
C ALA A 14 -18.95 20.17 0.32
N VAL A 15 -18.40 20.76 -0.74
CA VAL A 15 -17.59 20.05 -1.74
C VAL A 15 -16.28 19.53 -1.16
N PHE A 16 -15.51 20.34 -0.42
CA PHE A 16 -14.25 19.83 0.16
C PHE A 16 -14.52 18.77 1.23
N TRP A 17 -15.61 18.91 1.99
CA TRP A 17 -16.00 17.89 2.96
C TRP A 17 -16.28 16.56 2.26
N ALA A 18 -17.07 16.57 1.19
CA ALA A 18 -17.32 15.37 0.39
C ALA A 18 -16.03 14.78 -0.21
N ALA A 19 -15.11 15.63 -0.67
CA ALA A 19 -13.80 15.22 -1.18
C ALA A 19 -12.98 14.46 -0.13
N PHE A 20 -12.95 14.92 1.13
CA PHE A 20 -12.27 14.23 2.23
C PHE A 20 -12.93 12.89 2.56
N VAL A 21 -14.28 12.82 2.55
CA VAL A 21 -15.01 11.56 2.79
C VAL A 21 -14.68 10.51 1.73
N VAL A 22 -14.70 10.88 0.45
CA VAL A 22 -14.38 9.92 -0.64
C VAL A 22 -12.90 9.54 -0.65
N ALA A 23 -11.99 10.46 -0.32
CA ALA A 23 -10.56 10.15 -0.20
C ALA A 23 -10.29 9.13 0.93
N GLY A 24 -10.90 9.34 2.10
CA GLY A 24 -10.78 8.45 3.24
C GLY A 24 -11.39 7.07 2.97
N THR A 25 -12.63 7.01 2.49
CA THR A 25 -13.31 5.73 2.20
C THR A 25 -12.62 4.95 1.08
N MET A 26 -12.00 5.62 0.10
CA MET A 26 -11.15 4.98 -0.90
C MET A 26 -9.87 4.41 -0.30
N TRP A 27 -9.22 5.11 0.63
CA TRP A 27 -7.95 4.65 1.19
C TRP A 27 -8.11 3.50 2.20
N TYR A 28 -9.08 3.63 3.11
CA TYR A 28 -9.37 2.61 4.14
C TYR A 28 -10.15 1.42 3.60
N GLY A 29 -10.93 1.63 2.53
CA GLY A 29 -11.84 0.63 1.98
C GLY A 29 -13.23 0.73 2.61
N SER A 30 -14.25 0.56 1.77
CA SER A 30 -15.66 0.51 2.17
C SER A 30 -16.43 -0.40 1.21
N ALA A 31 -17.71 -0.65 1.48
CA ALA A 31 -18.59 -1.39 0.57
C ALA A 31 -18.69 -0.74 -0.83
N ALA A 32 -18.50 0.58 -0.92
CA ALA A 32 -18.51 1.33 -2.17
C ALA A 32 -17.16 1.32 -2.92
N THR A 33 -16.08 0.82 -2.31
CA THR A 33 -14.74 0.79 -2.92
C THR A 33 -14.15 -0.63 -2.92
N PRO A 34 -14.83 -1.60 -3.57
CA PRO A 34 -14.44 -3.00 -3.54
C PRO A 34 -13.06 -3.23 -4.16
N ILE A 35 -12.31 -4.17 -3.58
CA ILE A 35 -10.94 -4.45 -4.00
C ILE A 35 -10.84 -5.02 -5.42
N GLU A 36 -11.89 -5.63 -5.93
CA GLU A 36 -11.90 -6.18 -7.29
C GLU A 36 -11.96 -5.09 -8.37
N LEU A 37 -12.41 -3.88 -8.00
CA LEU A 37 -12.48 -2.74 -8.92
C LEU A 37 -11.31 -1.78 -8.72
N PHE A 38 -10.87 -1.58 -7.48
CA PHE A 38 -9.86 -0.56 -7.15
C PHE A 38 -8.50 -1.12 -6.69
N GLY A 39 -8.39 -2.44 -6.55
CA GLY A 39 -7.25 -3.12 -5.94
C GLY A 39 -7.33 -3.18 -4.41
N PRO A 40 -6.44 -3.96 -3.77
CA PRO A 40 -6.41 -4.10 -2.31
C PRO A 40 -5.99 -2.79 -1.61
N THR A 41 -6.13 -2.75 -0.29
CA THR A 41 -5.65 -1.63 0.53
C THR A 41 -4.28 -1.96 1.12
N ARG A 42 -3.51 -0.93 1.51
CA ARG A 42 -2.23 -1.14 2.19
C ARG A 42 -2.37 -1.89 3.52
N TYR A 43 -3.50 -1.73 4.20
CA TYR A 43 -3.75 -2.32 5.51
C TYR A 43 -3.87 -3.84 5.43
N GLN A 44 -4.37 -4.36 4.31
CA GLN A 44 -4.43 -5.80 4.05
C GLN A 44 -3.03 -6.40 3.95
N TRP A 45 -2.06 -5.69 3.37
CA TRP A 45 -0.64 -6.10 3.38
C TRP A 45 -0.03 -5.95 4.76
N ASP A 46 -0.18 -4.79 5.40
CA ASP A 46 0.46 -4.48 6.69
C ASP A 46 0.02 -5.46 7.80
N GLN A 47 -1.21 -5.98 7.73
CA GLN A 47 -1.75 -6.95 8.69
C GLN A 47 -1.61 -8.42 8.23
N GLY A 48 -1.09 -8.67 7.02
CA GLY A 48 -1.02 -10.02 6.46
C GLY A 48 -2.39 -10.67 6.25
N PHE A 49 -3.41 -9.90 5.88
CA PHE A 49 -4.81 -10.34 5.79
C PHE A 49 -4.98 -11.54 4.83
N PHE A 50 -4.45 -11.44 3.62
CA PHE A 50 -4.57 -12.51 2.62
C PHE A 50 -3.69 -13.71 2.97
N GLN A 51 -2.46 -13.47 3.47
CA GLN A 51 -1.58 -14.51 3.97
C GLN A 51 -2.26 -15.37 5.04
N GLN A 52 -2.95 -14.76 6.01
CA GLN A 52 -3.66 -15.48 7.07
C GLN A 52 -4.81 -16.34 6.52
N GLU A 53 -5.58 -15.83 5.56
CA GLU A 53 -6.66 -16.59 4.92
C GLU A 53 -6.13 -17.75 4.08
N ILE A 54 -5.03 -17.55 3.34
CA ILE A 54 -4.33 -18.61 2.61
C ILE A 54 -3.89 -19.70 3.59
N GLN A 55 -3.18 -19.33 4.66
CA GLN A 55 -2.69 -20.29 5.66
C GLN A 55 -3.84 -21.07 6.31
N LYS A 56 -4.96 -20.39 6.62
CA LYS A 56 -6.15 -21.02 7.17
C LYS A 56 -6.71 -22.09 6.22
N ARG A 57 -6.85 -21.78 4.92
CA ARG A 57 -7.34 -22.74 3.91
C ARG A 57 -6.39 -23.92 3.71
N VAL A 58 -5.09 -23.65 3.69
CA VAL A 58 -4.06 -24.69 3.59
C VAL A 58 -4.13 -25.62 4.80
N ASN A 59 -4.17 -25.06 6.03
CA ASN A 59 -4.25 -25.86 7.26
C ASN A 59 -5.51 -26.73 7.31
N GLN A 60 -6.65 -26.20 6.88
CA GLN A 60 -7.90 -26.96 6.80
C GLN A 60 -7.82 -28.10 5.77
N SER A 61 -7.19 -27.86 4.62
CA SER A 61 -7.04 -28.86 3.56
C SER A 61 -5.98 -29.90 3.89
N ALA A 62 -4.90 -29.51 4.57
CA ALA A 62 -3.80 -30.39 4.96
C ALA A 62 -4.20 -31.41 6.04
N ALA A 63 -5.34 -31.20 6.73
CA ALA A 63 -5.90 -32.20 7.64
C ALA A 63 -6.41 -33.46 6.92
N THR A 64 -6.70 -33.36 5.61
CA THR A 64 -7.29 -34.46 4.82
C THR A 64 -6.50 -34.82 3.56
N THR A 65 -5.59 -33.96 3.11
CA THR A 65 -4.82 -34.11 1.86
C THR A 65 -3.36 -33.77 2.07
N SER A 66 -2.51 -34.12 1.10
CA SER A 66 -1.09 -33.77 1.15
C SER A 66 -0.87 -32.26 1.08
N VAL A 67 0.28 -31.77 1.55
CA VAL A 67 0.63 -30.34 1.52
C VAL A 67 0.61 -29.79 0.08
N ALA A 68 1.10 -30.56 -0.89
CA ALA A 68 1.08 -30.17 -2.31
C ALA A 68 -0.35 -30.01 -2.85
N GLU A 69 -1.25 -30.92 -2.49
CA GLU A 69 -2.67 -30.84 -2.88
C GLU A 69 -3.39 -29.69 -2.17
N ALA A 70 -3.06 -29.42 -0.91
CA ALA A 70 -3.61 -28.30 -0.16
C ALA A 70 -3.25 -26.95 -0.82
N TRP A 71 -1.99 -26.77 -1.22
CA TRP A 71 -1.54 -25.57 -1.93
C TRP A 71 -2.11 -25.47 -3.35
N SER A 72 -2.27 -26.60 -4.05
CA SER A 72 -2.89 -26.63 -5.39
C SER A 72 -4.37 -26.23 -5.40
N LYS A 73 -5.06 -26.28 -4.24
CA LYS A 73 -6.45 -25.82 -4.09
C LYS A 73 -6.57 -24.31 -3.88
N ILE A 74 -5.46 -23.59 -3.66
CA ILE A 74 -5.49 -22.14 -3.45
C ILE A 74 -5.76 -21.43 -4.77
N PRO A 75 -6.79 -20.55 -4.86
CA PRO A 75 -7.04 -19.79 -6.07
C PRO A 75 -5.89 -18.81 -6.35
N GLU A 76 -5.43 -18.75 -7.61
CA GLU A 76 -4.37 -17.82 -8.02
C GLU A 76 -4.74 -16.37 -7.75
N LYS A 77 -6.01 -16.00 -7.90
CA LYS A 77 -6.52 -14.65 -7.55
C LYS A 77 -6.27 -14.29 -6.09
N LEU A 78 -6.43 -15.26 -5.17
CA LEU A 78 -6.18 -15.04 -3.74
C LEU A 78 -4.68 -14.90 -3.47
N ALA A 79 -3.85 -15.75 -4.07
CA ALA A 79 -2.39 -15.64 -3.97
C ALA A 79 -1.90 -14.29 -4.55
N PHE A 80 -2.52 -13.82 -5.63
CA PHE A 80 -2.14 -12.55 -6.25
C PHE A 80 -2.46 -11.34 -5.37
N TYR A 81 -3.52 -11.39 -4.56
CA TYR A 81 -3.75 -10.34 -3.56
C TYR A 81 -2.67 -10.31 -2.46
N ASP A 82 -1.98 -11.43 -2.21
CA ASP A 82 -0.90 -11.55 -1.24
C ASP A 82 0.49 -11.22 -1.83
N TYR A 83 0.52 -10.27 -2.76
CA TYR A 83 1.73 -9.75 -3.41
C TYR A 83 1.83 -8.23 -3.22
N ILE A 84 2.99 -7.74 -2.77
CA ILE A 84 3.20 -6.32 -2.43
C ILE A 84 3.12 -5.38 -3.64
N GLY A 85 3.33 -5.87 -4.87
CA GLY A 85 3.17 -5.03 -6.07
C GLY A 85 1.73 -4.55 -6.25
N ASN A 86 0.76 -5.24 -5.64
CA ASN A 86 -0.64 -4.83 -5.60
C ASN A 86 -0.96 -3.82 -4.48
N ASN A 87 -0.02 -3.54 -3.58
CA ASN A 87 -0.20 -2.57 -2.51
C ASN A 87 -0.18 -1.13 -3.08
N PRO A 88 -1.26 -0.33 -2.93
CA PRO A 88 -1.33 1.02 -3.50
C PRO A 88 -0.28 1.98 -2.92
N ALA A 89 0.35 1.63 -1.80
CA ALA A 89 1.38 2.43 -1.14
C ALA A 89 2.82 2.15 -1.61
N LYS A 90 3.02 1.46 -2.75
CA LYS A 90 4.34 1.20 -3.37
C LYS A 90 4.65 2.01 -4.63
N GLY A 91 3.74 2.88 -5.04
CA GLY A 91 3.93 3.73 -6.23
C GLY A 91 4.90 4.91 -6.02
N GLY A 92 4.93 5.80 -7.02
CA GLY A 92 5.65 7.08 -6.94
C GLY A 92 4.98 8.14 -7.80
N LEU A 93 5.09 9.41 -7.41
CA LEU A 93 4.34 10.52 -8.02
C LEU A 93 4.58 10.68 -9.53
N PHE A 94 5.83 10.47 -9.98
CA PHE A 94 6.20 10.59 -11.39
C PHE A 94 6.32 9.23 -12.09
N ARG A 95 5.91 8.15 -11.43
CA ARG A 95 5.85 6.83 -12.03
C ARG A 95 4.47 6.67 -12.67
N THR A 96 4.32 7.19 -13.89
CA THR A 96 3.02 7.37 -14.58
C THR A 96 2.61 6.17 -15.42
N GLY A 97 1.36 5.74 -15.31
CA GLY A 97 0.78 4.68 -16.15
C GLY A 97 0.25 3.51 -15.33
N ALA A 98 -0.04 2.40 -16.01
CA ALA A 98 -0.61 1.21 -15.40
C ALA A 98 0.39 0.51 -14.47
N MET A 99 -0.12 -0.29 -13.53
CA MET A 99 0.70 -1.17 -12.68
C MET A 99 1.52 -2.14 -13.53
N ASN A 100 0.92 -2.70 -14.58
CA ASN A 100 1.59 -3.60 -15.52
C ASN A 100 2.81 -2.98 -16.23
N SER A 101 2.91 -1.65 -16.33
CA SER A 101 4.09 -0.96 -16.88
C SER A 101 5.29 -0.98 -15.91
N GLY A 102 5.06 -1.34 -14.65
CA GLY A 102 6.08 -1.53 -13.63
C GLY A 102 6.62 -2.94 -13.61
N ASP A 103 5.98 -3.82 -12.86
CA ASP A 103 6.39 -5.22 -12.65
C ASP A 103 6.12 -6.13 -13.85
N GLY A 104 5.09 -5.85 -14.64
CA GLY A 104 4.73 -6.58 -15.86
C GLY A 104 3.30 -7.09 -15.86
N ILE A 105 2.90 -7.79 -16.91
CA ILE A 105 1.61 -8.50 -16.94
C ILE A 105 1.79 -9.82 -16.21
N ALA A 106 1.03 -10.06 -15.14
CA ALA A 106 1.07 -11.35 -14.43
C ALA A 106 0.61 -12.49 -15.36
N VAL A 107 1.44 -13.52 -15.51
CA VAL A 107 1.20 -14.68 -16.40
C VAL A 107 0.65 -15.86 -15.62
N GLY A 108 1.29 -16.19 -14.49
CA GLY A 108 0.93 -17.36 -13.69
C GLY A 108 1.57 -17.34 -12.31
N TRP A 109 0.96 -18.06 -11.38
CA TRP A 109 1.49 -18.27 -10.04
C TRP A 109 2.55 -19.38 -10.05
N LEU A 110 3.76 -19.09 -9.56
CA LEU A 110 4.84 -20.09 -9.54
C LEU A 110 4.66 -21.14 -8.43
N GLY A 111 3.75 -20.90 -7.49
CA GLY A 111 3.54 -21.73 -6.31
C GLY A 111 4.11 -21.12 -5.04
N HIS A 112 3.73 -21.70 -3.90
CA HIS A 112 4.19 -21.27 -2.60
C HIS A 112 5.60 -21.80 -2.33
N ALA A 113 6.55 -20.90 -2.03
CA ALA A 113 7.95 -21.21 -1.79
C ALA A 113 8.20 -21.51 -0.30
N VAL A 114 8.54 -22.75 0.01
CA VAL A 114 8.92 -23.19 1.36
C VAL A 114 10.43 -23.33 1.44
N PHE A 115 11.06 -22.56 2.32
CA PHE A 115 12.51 -22.59 2.53
C PHE A 115 12.86 -23.52 3.68
N LYS A 116 13.93 -24.30 3.54
CA LYS A 116 14.40 -25.20 4.59
C LYS A 116 15.92 -25.17 4.71
N ASP A 117 16.43 -25.26 5.93
CA ASP A 117 17.87 -25.46 6.16
C ASP A 117 18.29 -26.93 6.09
N GLN A 118 19.58 -27.22 6.30
CA GLN A 118 20.12 -28.58 6.36
C GLN A 118 19.52 -29.44 7.48
N GLU A 119 19.02 -28.82 8.55
CA GLU A 119 18.32 -29.50 9.65
C GLU A 119 16.84 -29.75 9.33
N ASN A 120 16.40 -29.46 8.09
CA ASN A 120 15.03 -29.58 7.61
C ASN A 120 14.04 -28.71 8.41
N ARG A 121 14.52 -27.64 9.05
CA ARG A 121 13.67 -26.62 9.70
C ARG A 121 13.11 -25.69 8.63
N GLU A 122 11.82 -25.42 8.73
CA GLU A 122 11.17 -24.44 7.85
C GLU A 122 11.60 -23.01 8.21
N LEU A 123 11.92 -22.24 7.19
CA LEU A 123 12.36 -20.86 7.28
C LEU A 123 11.39 -19.93 6.55
N TYR A 124 11.15 -18.77 7.15
CA TYR A 124 10.24 -17.75 6.66
C TYR A 124 11.01 -16.50 6.25
N VAL A 125 10.80 -16.06 5.01
CA VAL A 125 11.39 -14.81 4.53
C VAL A 125 10.66 -13.63 5.17
N ARG A 126 11.41 -12.71 5.80
CA ARG A 126 10.83 -11.47 6.31
C ARG A 126 10.32 -10.62 5.16
N ARG A 127 8.99 -10.44 5.09
CA ARG A 127 8.33 -9.60 4.08
C ARG A 127 8.73 -8.13 4.19
N MET A 128 8.81 -7.47 3.03
CA MET A 128 9.09 -6.03 2.92
C MET A 128 7.94 -5.20 3.53
N PRO A 129 8.21 -4.36 4.53
CA PRO A 129 7.21 -3.40 5.02
C PRO A 129 6.96 -2.30 3.98
N THR A 130 5.76 -1.72 4.00
CA THR A 130 5.31 -0.71 3.04
C THR A 130 6.29 0.47 2.86
N PHE A 131 6.95 0.91 3.93
CA PHE A 131 7.83 2.10 3.91
C PHE A 131 9.13 1.91 3.10
N PHE A 132 9.62 0.69 2.95
CA PHE A 132 10.95 0.44 2.38
C PHE A 132 10.90 0.32 0.85
N GLU A 133 11.77 1.03 0.14
CA GLU A 133 12.00 0.83 -1.30
C GLU A 133 12.90 -0.39 -1.55
N THR A 134 13.93 -0.56 -0.72
CA THR A 134 14.82 -1.73 -0.71
C THR A 134 14.82 -2.32 0.69
N PHE A 135 14.81 -3.64 0.79
CA PHE A 135 14.79 -4.32 2.09
C PHE A 135 15.68 -5.58 2.02
N PRO A 136 16.44 -5.92 3.08
CA PRO A 136 17.34 -7.06 3.07
C PRO A 136 16.58 -8.39 3.05
N VAL A 137 17.25 -9.43 2.55
CA VAL A 137 16.73 -10.81 2.59
C VAL A 137 17.19 -11.45 3.88
N ILE A 138 16.24 -11.73 4.77
CA ILE A 138 16.45 -12.38 6.06
C ILE A 138 15.44 -13.51 6.19
N LEU A 139 15.93 -14.69 6.56
CA LEU A 139 15.15 -15.90 6.80
C LEU A 139 15.14 -16.19 8.30
N LEU A 140 13.94 -16.30 8.85
CA LEU A 140 13.67 -16.55 10.26
C LEU A 140 13.12 -17.96 10.44
N ASP A 141 13.38 -18.60 11.57
CA ASP A 141 12.60 -19.77 11.96
C ASP A 141 11.21 -19.37 12.51
N LYS A 142 10.41 -20.37 12.88
CA LYS A 142 9.08 -20.18 13.48
C LYS A 142 9.08 -19.34 14.78
N ASP A 143 10.22 -19.28 15.47
CA ASP A 143 10.38 -18.57 16.74
C ASP A 143 10.96 -17.15 16.53
N GLY A 144 11.16 -16.74 15.27
CA GLY A 144 11.66 -15.43 14.90
C GLY A 144 13.18 -15.28 14.98
N ILE A 145 13.93 -16.38 15.14
CA ILE A 145 15.38 -16.36 15.20
C ILE A 145 15.95 -16.36 13.78
N VAL A 146 16.94 -15.51 13.53
CA VAL A 146 17.62 -15.45 12.22
C VAL A 146 18.42 -16.73 11.99
N ARG A 147 18.13 -17.40 10.86
CA ARG A 147 18.82 -18.64 10.45
C ARG A 147 19.59 -18.51 9.15
N ALA A 148 19.15 -17.66 8.23
CA ALA A 148 19.89 -17.39 7.01
C ALA A 148 19.67 -15.96 6.53
N ASP A 149 20.64 -15.42 5.78
CA ASP A 149 20.57 -14.12 5.15
C ASP A 149 21.31 -14.08 3.79
N VAL A 150 21.11 -12.97 3.08
CA VAL A 150 21.98 -12.59 1.96
C VAL A 150 22.91 -11.48 2.46
N PRO A 151 24.16 -11.80 2.83
CA PRO A 151 25.06 -10.83 3.47
C PRO A 151 25.49 -9.76 2.49
N PHE A 152 25.55 -8.51 2.95
CA PHE A 152 26.14 -7.41 2.17
C PHE A 152 27.67 -7.54 2.11
N ARG A 153 28.34 -7.69 3.26
CA ARG A 153 29.78 -7.99 3.35
C ARG A 153 29.98 -9.50 3.56
N LYS A 154 30.77 -10.12 2.70
CA LYS A 154 31.00 -11.57 2.74
C LYS A 154 32.11 -12.01 3.72
N ALA A 155 32.97 -11.10 4.15
CA ALA A 155 34.18 -11.42 4.92
C ALA A 155 33.91 -12.13 6.26
N GLU A 156 32.81 -11.80 6.93
CA GLU A 156 32.43 -12.36 8.24
C GLU A 156 31.01 -12.95 8.21
N SER A 157 30.54 -13.39 7.04
CA SER A 157 29.21 -13.99 6.95
C SER A 157 29.18 -15.34 7.66
N LYS A 158 28.16 -15.52 8.51
CA LYS A 158 27.90 -16.75 9.27
C LYS A 158 26.56 -17.41 8.90
N TYR A 159 25.69 -16.67 8.21
CA TYR A 159 24.31 -17.05 7.91
C TYR A 159 24.06 -17.09 6.40
N SER A 160 25.11 -17.16 5.57
CA SER A 160 24.90 -17.18 4.12
C SER A 160 24.12 -18.42 3.71
N ILE A 161 23.28 -18.28 2.67
CA ILE A 161 22.52 -19.39 2.07
C ILE A 161 23.43 -20.59 1.74
N GLU A 162 24.66 -20.35 1.28
CA GLU A 162 25.65 -21.40 1.00
C GLU A 162 26.12 -22.13 2.27
N GLN A 163 26.42 -21.41 3.34
CA GLN A 163 26.92 -22.00 4.60
C GLN A 163 25.84 -22.79 5.33
N VAL A 164 24.63 -22.24 5.36
CA VAL A 164 23.46 -22.85 6.02
C VAL A 164 22.87 -23.97 5.16
N GLY A 165 23.14 -23.98 3.85
CA GLY A 165 22.61 -24.94 2.89
C GLY A 165 21.09 -24.85 2.73
N VAL A 166 20.56 -23.62 2.60
CA VAL A 166 19.12 -23.43 2.44
C VAL A 166 18.66 -23.94 1.08
N THR A 167 17.55 -24.67 1.08
CA THR A 167 16.85 -25.18 -0.10
C THR A 167 15.47 -24.53 -0.19
N VAL A 168 14.89 -24.50 -1.39
CA VAL A 168 13.52 -24.02 -1.60
C VAL A 168 12.72 -25.08 -2.35
N THR A 169 11.54 -25.41 -1.83
CA THR A 169 10.59 -26.34 -2.44
C THR A 169 9.29 -25.60 -2.73
N PHE A 170 8.75 -25.79 -3.93
CA PHE A 170 7.50 -25.16 -4.35
C PHE A 170 6.32 -26.12 -4.20
N TYR A 171 5.19 -25.58 -3.74
CA TYR A 171 3.92 -26.31 -3.65
C TYR A 171 2.80 -25.53 -4.34
N GLY A 172 2.02 -26.21 -5.18
CA GLY A 172 1.05 -25.56 -6.06
C GLY A 172 1.71 -24.75 -7.18
N GLY A 173 0.88 -24.15 -8.04
CA GLY A 173 1.34 -23.34 -9.17
C GLY A 173 2.20 -24.11 -10.19
N GLU A 174 2.94 -23.36 -10.99
CA GLU A 174 3.74 -23.90 -12.09
C GLU A 174 4.93 -24.76 -11.63
N LEU A 175 5.59 -24.40 -10.52
CA LEU A 175 6.78 -25.10 -10.03
C LEU A 175 6.47 -26.20 -9.01
N ASN A 176 5.22 -26.68 -8.98
CA ASN A 176 4.77 -27.64 -7.98
C ASN A 176 5.69 -28.88 -7.88
N GLY A 177 6.15 -29.18 -6.66
CA GLY A 177 6.99 -30.35 -6.37
C GLY A 177 8.46 -30.19 -6.77
N LEU A 178 8.87 -29.05 -7.33
CA LEU A 178 10.27 -28.78 -7.65
C LEU A 178 11.01 -28.27 -6.41
N THR A 179 12.20 -28.84 -6.19
CA THR A 179 13.14 -28.40 -5.16
C THR A 179 14.41 -27.87 -5.81
N PHE A 180 14.82 -26.68 -5.40
CA PHE A 180 16.07 -26.06 -5.82
C PHE A 180 17.06 -26.00 -4.65
N THR A 181 18.28 -26.45 -4.92
CA THR A 181 19.39 -26.45 -3.95
C THR A 181 20.53 -25.52 -4.36
N ASP A 182 20.55 -25.09 -5.63
CA ASP A 182 21.53 -24.13 -6.14
C ASP A 182 21.41 -22.78 -5.40
N PRO A 183 22.47 -22.30 -4.71
CA PRO A 183 22.40 -21.08 -3.91
C PRO A 183 22.00 -19.83 -4.71
N ALA A 184 22.38 -19.73 -5.98
CA ALA A 184 22.01 -18.56 -6.80
C ALA A 184 20.48 -18.52 -7.05
N THR A 185 19.89 -19.68 -7.33
CA THR A 185 18.46 -19.86 -7.54
C THR A 185 17.66 -19.69 -6.25
N VAL A 186 18.14 -20.26 -5.13
CA VAL A 186 17.51 -20.07 -3.81
C VAL A 186 17.50 -18.59 -3.44
N LYS A 187 18.61 -17.87 -3.64
CA LYS A 187 18.68 -16.41 -3.41
C LYS A 187 17.72 -15.63 -4.31
N LYS A 188 17.54 -16.04 -5.57
CA LYS A 188 16.59 -15.42 -6.50
C LYS A 188 15.16 -15.54 -5.97
N TYR A 189 14.74 -16.72 -5.52
CA TYR A 189 13.40 -16.91 -4.99
C TYR A 189 13.21 -16.30 -3.60
N ALA A 190 14.23 -16.29 -2.74
CA ALA A 190 14.17 -15.59 -1.46
C ALA A 190 13.93 -14.08 -1.63
N ARG A 191 14.61 -13.45 -2.61
CA ARG A 191 14.35 -12.03 -2.98
C ARG A 191 12.92 -11.80 -3.47
N LYS A 192 12.33 -12.76 -4.19
CA LYS A 192 10.94 -12.66 -4.65
C LYS A 192 9.94 -12.89 -3.51
N ALA A 193 10.17 -13.88 -2.65
CA ALA A 193 9.32 -14.20 -1.50
C ALA A 193 9.23 -13.07 -0.47
N GLN A 194 10.24 -12.20 -0.42
CA GLN A 194 10.20 -10.95 0.34
C GLN A 194 9.05 -10.02 -0.08
N LEU A 195 8.61 -10.13 -1.33
CA LEU A 195 7.51 -9.36 -1.92
C LEU A 195 6.14 -10.04 -1.73
N GLY A 196 6.08 -11.20 -1.08
CA GLY A 196 4.86 -12.00 -0.93
C GLY A 196 4.86 -13.23 -1.84
N GLU A 197 3.68 -13.62 -2.32
CA GLU A 197 3.51 -14.72 -3.26
C GLU A 197 4.21 -14.45 -4.60
N ILE A 198 4.71 -15.51 -5.24
CA ILE A 198 5.62 -15.41 -6.37
C ILE A 198 4.89 -15.65 -7.69
N PHE A 199 4.97 -14.67 -8.58
CA PHE A 199 4.39 -14.73 -9.92
C PHE A 199 5.44 -14.62 -11.02
N GLU A 200 5.10 -15.18 -12.17
CA GLU A 200 5.73 -14.87 -13.45
C GLU A 200 5.09 -13.61 -14.06
N PHE A 201 5.92 -12.75 -14.64
CA PHE A 201 5.48 -11.52 -15.27
C PHE A 201 6.08 -11.40 -16.67
N ASP A 202 5.22 -11.12 -17.65
CA ASP A 202 5.64 -10.67 -18.98
C ASP A 202 5.92 -9.17 -18.94
N ARG A 203 7.21 -8.84 -19.06
CA ARG A 203 7.71 -7.46 -19.14
C ARG A 203 7.99 -7.01 -20.56
N SER A 204 7.96 -7.92 -21.54
CA SER A 204 8.33 -7.64 -22.91
C SER A 204 7.23 -6.88 -23.65
N THR A 205 5.98 -7.27 -23.45
CA THR A 205 4.80 -6.69 -24.12
C THR A 205 4.66 -5.19 -23.87
N LEU A 206 4.89 -4.73 -22.64
CA LEU A 206 4.75 -3.32 -22.24
C LEU A 206 6.08 -2.60 -22.01
N GLN A 207 7.21 -3.27 -22.27
CA GLN A 207 8.56 -2.78 -21.95
C GLN A 207 8.66 -2.33 -20.47
N SER A 208 8.13 -3.16 -19.56
CA SER A 208 7.94 -2.79 -18.16
C SER A 208 9.27 -2.57 -17.43
N ASP A 209 9.37 -1.44 -16.70
CA ASP A 209 10.62 -0.92 -16.14
C ASP A 209 11.11 -1.66 -14.87
N GLY A 210 10.24 -2.47 -14.26
CA GLY A 210 10.51 -3.24 -13.04
C GLY A 210 10.32 -2.42 -11.76
N VAL A 211 9.68 -1.26 -11.83
CA VAL A 211 9.48 -0.34 -10.71
C VAL A 211 8.00 -0.21 -10.39
N PHE A 212 7.65 -0.38 -9.11
CA PHE A 212 6.25 -0.36 -8.67
C PHE A 212 5.54 0.97 -8.95
N ARG A 213 4.24 0.84 -9.27
CA ARG A 213 3.28 1.91 -9.52
C ARG A 213 2.12 1.81 -8.52
N SER A 214 1.37 2.89 -8.36
CA SER A 214 0.16 2.88 -7.54
C SER A 214 -1.06 2.45 -8.36
N SER A 215 -2.07 1.91 -7.69
CA SER A 215 -3.35 1.53 -8.31
C SER A 215 -4.28 2.74 -8.44
N PRO A 216 -5.44 2.60 -9.13
CA PRO A 216 -6.48 3.63 -9.15
C PRO A 216 -6.92 4.08 -7.74
N ARG A 217 -6.89 3.18 -6.75
CA ARG A 217 -7.15 3.53 -5.34
C ARG A 217 -6.22 4.63 -4.84
N GLY A 218 -4.92 4.48 -5.08
CA GLY A 218 -3.93 5.47 -4.64
C GLY A 218 -4.04 6.80 -5.40
N TRP A 219 -4.21 6.75 -6.72
CA TRP A 219 -4.40 7.94 -7.54
C TRP A 219 -5.67 8.72 -7.20
N PHE A 220 -6.79 8.02 -6.99
CA PHE A 220 -8.05 8.62 -6.58
C PHE A 220 -7.92 9.31 -5.24
N THR A 221 -7.36 8.62 -4.23
CA THR A 221 -7.14 9.19 -2.89
C THR A 221 -6.25 10.43 -2.97
N PHE A 222 -5.13 10.36 -3.70
CA PHE A 222 -4.22 11.49 -3.86
C PHE A 222 -4.94 12.71 -4.47
N GLY A 223 -5.62 12.55 -5.60
CA GLY A 223 -6.31 13.65 -6.27
C GLY A 223 -7.37 14.31 -5.40
N HIS A 224 -8.25 13.52 -4.77
CA HIS A 224 -9.34 14.07 -3.94
C HIS A 224 -8.84 14.71 -2.65
N LEU A 225 -7.76 14.19 -2.06
CA LEU A 225 -7.16 14.80 -0.88
C LEU A 225 -6.56 16.17 -1.21
N ILE A 226 -5.81 16.27 -2.32
CA ILE A 226 -5.20 17.53 -2.76
C ILE A 226 -6.28 18.56 -3.14
N PHE A 227 -7.28 18.16 -3.95
CA PHE A 227 -8.37 19.07 -4.28
C PHE A 227 -9.19 19.47 -3.06
N GLY A 228 -9.49 18.55 -2.13
CA GLY A 228 -10.16 18.90 -0.88
C GLY A 228 -9.41 19.99 -0.10
N LEU A 229 -8.08 19.88 0.00
CA LEU A 229 -7.26 20.89 0.67
C LEU A 229 -7.27 22.25 -0.06
N LEU A 230 -7.22 22.25 -1.40
CA LEU A 230 -7.30 23.49 -2.18
C LEU A 230 -8.68 24.17 -2.06
N PHE A 231 -9.76 23.38 -2.08
CA PHE A 231 -11.12 23.90 -1.91
C PHE A 231 -11.35 24.43 -0.49
N PHE A 232 -10.72 23.83 0.54
CA PHE A 232 -10.72 24.41 1.88
C PHE A 232 -10.19 25.86 1.88
N PHE A 233 -9.07 26.12 1.22
CA PHE A 233 -8.57 27.49 1.09
C PHE A 233 -9.55 28.40 0.33
N GLY A 234 -10.15 27.90 -0.76
CA GLY A 234 -11.19 28.63 -1.50
C GLY A 234 -12.41 28.99 -0.65
N HIS A 235 -12.83 28.11 0.26
CA HIS A 235 -13.92 28.38 1.20
C HIS A 235 -13.58 29.54 2.13
N ILE A 236 -12.40 29.50 2.77
CA ILE A 236 -11.93 30.55 3.68
C ILE A 236 -11.82 31.89 2.95
N TRP A 237 -11.26 31.89 1.74
CA TRP A 237 -11.14 33.08 0.90
C TRP A 237 -12.49 33.73 0.59
N HIS A 238 -13.43 32.97 0.01
CA HIS A 238 -14.74 33.50 -0.35
C HIS A 238 -15.63 33.81 0.87
N GLY A 239 -15.42 33.09 1.97
CA GLY A 239 -16.09 33.36 3.25
C GLY A 239 -15.66 34.71 3.81
N ALA A 240 -14.35 34.95 3.91
CA ALA A 240 -13.81 36.23 4.34
C ALA A 240 -14.28 37.38 3.45
N ARG A 241 -14.20 37.22 2.12
CA ARG A 241 -14.64 38.25 1.17
C ARG A 241 -16.14 38.54 1.24
N THR A 242 -16.96 37.55 1.60
CA THR A 242 -18.40 37.75 1.80
C THR A 242 -18.69 38.53 3.08
N ILE A 243 -18.02 38.20 4.18
CA ILE A 243 -18.27 38.80 5.50
C ILE A 243 -17.68 40.22 5.56
N PHE A 244 -16.44 40.40 5.11
CA PHE A 244 -15.70 41.67 5.13
C PHE A 244 -15.78 42.40 3.78
N ARG A 245 -16.95 42.35 3.14
CA ARG A 245 -17.15 42.93 1.81
C ARG A 245 -16.99 44.45 1.81
N ASP A 246 -17.44 45.09 2.87
CA ASP A 246 -17.40 46.53 3.10
C ASP A 246 -15.96 47.06 3.19
N VAL A 247 -15.07 46.33 3.86
CA VAL A 247 -13.66 46.72 4.05
C VAL A 247 -12.70 46.09 3.03
N PHE A 248 -13.21 45.43 1.99
CA PHE A 248 -12.37 44.72 1.01
C PHE A 248 -11.41 45.65 0.23
N ALA A 249 -11.80 46.92 0.03
CA ALA A 249 -10.99 47.92 -0.66
C ALA A 249 -10.13 48.78 0.28
N GLY A 250 -10.15 48.50 1.59
CA GLY A 250 -9.54 49.33 2.63
C GLY A 250 -10.50 49.56 3.79
N ILE A 251 -9.94 49.89 4.95
CA ILE A 251 -10.70 50.33 6.12
C ILE A 251 -11.02 51.83 6.03
N ASP A 252 -12.01 52.28 6.80
CA ASP A 252 -12.30 53.72 6.93
C ASP A 252 -11.15 54.44 7.64
N ASP A 253 -10.84 55.66 7.19
CA ASP A 253 -9.76 56.49 7.74
C ASP A 253 -10.11 57.00 9.16
N ASP A 254 -11.41 57.05 9.52
CA ASP A 254 -11.91 57.56 10.80
C ASP A 254 -12.14 56.47 11.89
N ILE A 255 -11.43 55.33 11.83
CA ILE A 255 -11.65 54.17 12.72
C ILE A 255 -11.11 54.32 14.16
N ASN A 256 -10.28 55.33 14.42
CA ASN A 256 -9.43 55.43 15.62
C ASN A 256 -10.17 55.34 16.95
N ASP A 257 -11.39 55.89 17.04
CA ASP A 257 -12.16 55.92 18.28
C ASP A 257 -12.79 54.56 18.66
N GLN A 258 -12.85 53.59 17.73
CA GLN A 258 -13.50 52.28 17.93
C GLN A 258 -12.54 51.18 18.41
N VAL A 259 -11.22 51.39 18.31
CA VAL A 259 -10.19 50.37 18.58
C VAL A 259 -9.45 50.57 19.90
N GLU A 260 -9.72 51.66 20.63
CA GLU A 260 -9.11 51.94 21.92
C GLU A 260 -9.65 51.03 23.03
N PHE A 261 -8.73 50.52 23.85
CA PHE A 261 -9.04 49.59 24.94
C PHE A 261 -9.95 50.26 25.98
N LEU A 262 -11.03 49.57 26.39
CA LEU A 262 -12.01 50.01 27.40
C LEU A 262 -12.85 51.25 27.04
N ARG A 263 -12.83 51.72 25.78
CA ARG A 263 -13.57 52.92 25.37
C ARG A 263 -15.05 52.68 25.05
N ALA A 264 -15.42 51.47 24.61
CA ALA A 264 -16.79 51.10 24.27
C ALA A 264 -17.31 49.94 25.15
N CYS A 265 -18.52 50.09 25.71
CA CYS A 265 -19.28 49.00 26.33
C CYS A 265 -20.30 48.46 25.32
N TYR A 266 -20.17 47.21 24.90
CA TYR A 266 -21.15 46.58 24.01
C TYR A 266 -22.36 46.13 24.84
N SER A 267 -23.45 46.91 24.86
CA SER A 267 -24.71 46.52 25.51
C SER A 267 -25.53 45.59 24.61
N GLY A 268 -24.98 44.41 24.33
CA GLY A 268 -25.70 43.32 23.67
C GLY A 268 -26.40 42.45 24.70
N ILE A 269 -27.74 42.45 24.67
CA ILE A 269 -28.64 41.66 25.51
C ILE A 269 -28.31 40.16 25.39
N ILE A 270 -28.26 39.48 26.54
CA ILE A 270 -28.26 38.00 26.68
C ILE A 270 -29.60 37.45 26.20
#